data_AF-A0A1M5FJ46-F1
#
_entry.id   AF-A0A1M5FJ46-F1
#
_cell.length_a   1.000
_cell.length_b   1.000
_cell.length_c   1.000
_cell.angle_alpha   90.00
_cell.angle_beta   90.00
_cell.angle_gamma   90.00
#
_symmetry.space_group_name_H-M   'P 1'
#
loop_
_entity.id
_entity.type
_entity.pdbx_description
1 polymer ?
#
loop_
_entity_poly.entity_id
_entity_poly.type
_entity_poly.pdbx_seq_one_letter_code
_entity_poly.pdbx_strand_id
1 'polypeptide(L)'
;MKTTAKILCVTLALILFSCTSEDIIDESQVPISTNDESMAPVSTNSKTSSQKTTSPSTLKTWNFDNLNEWMDATQVGDPNYFIDNGNLNISTHANTNDRTKIKSVASYTTGTYTWKVFVPEMGVGDQASIGAFLYNNDTHELDFEIGYGKQSERASLNALSDELIVYMTSQANPVQSYRKTIKRGQWYNLSIQLTLVNRNYYASWTINNEVLGATQLNYGTKFKFNIFCSMENLSFIGDHIPYSDNYALFDFVQYNAN
;
A
#
# COMPACT_ATOMS: atom_id res chain seq x y z
N MET A 1 -5.09 15.96 -54.80
CA MET A 1 -5.88 15.61 -53.59
C MET A 1 -5.06 15.99 -52.37
N LYS A 2 -5.65 16.65 -51.35
CA LYS A 2 -4.97 16.98 -50.08
C LYS A 2 -5.57 16.09 -49.00
N THR A 3 -4.74 15.29 -48.33
CA THR A 3 -5.18 14.40 -47.24
C THR A 3 -4.50 14.85 -45.95
N THR A 4 -5.24 15.56 -45.11
CA THR A 4 -4.72 16.11 -43.84
C THR A 4 -4.84 15.05 -42.74
N ALA A 5 -3.71 14.53 -42.25
CA ALA A 5 -3.71 13.66 -41.09
C ALA A 5 -4.05 14.45 -39.82
N LYS A 6 -5.14 14.08 -39.13
CA LYS A 6 -5.44 14.61 -37.80
C LYS A 6 -4.70 13.77 -36.76
N ILE A 7 -3.79 14.41 -36.01
CA ILE A 7 -3.20 13.83 -34.80
C ILE A 7 -4.29 13.83 -33.73
N LEU A 8 -4.71 12.65 -33.28
CA LEU A 8 -5.66 12.49 -32.18
C LEU A 8 -4.87 12.49 -30.87
N CYS A 9 -4.95 13.58 -30.11
CA CYS A 9 -4.36 13.66 -28.79
C CYS A 9 -5.24 12.87 -27.81
N VAL A 10 -4.74 11.75 -27.29
CA VAL A 10 -5.46 10.95 -26.28
C VAL A 10 -5.20 11.54 -24.90
N THR A 11 -6.14 12.34 -24.40
CA THR A 11 -6.18 12.75 -23.00
C THR A 11 -6.48 11.54 -22.12
N LEU A 12 -5.52 11.18 -21.27
CA LEU A 12 -5.69 10.15 -20.25
C LEU A 12 -6.65 10.67 -19.17
N ALA A 13 -7.87 10.14 -19.14
CA ALA A 13 -8.84 10.48 -18.10
C ALA A 13 -8.44 9.79 -16.78
N LEU A 14 -8.02 10.57 -15.77
CA LEU A 14 -7.93 10.08 -14.39
C LEU A 14 -9.34 9.79 -13.89
N ILE A 15 -9.63 8.52 -13.63
CA ILE A 15 -10.81 8.12 -12.86
C ILE A 15 -10.40 8.09 -11.39
N LEU A 16 -10.62 9.22 -10.70
CA LEU A 16 -10.60 9.26 -9.23
C LEU A 16 -11.88 8.58 -8.74
N PHE A 17 -11.78 7.34 -8.25
CA PHE A 17 -12.84 6.73 -7.46
C PHE A 17 -12.73 7.23 -6.01
N SER A 18 -13.39 8.34 -5.72
CA SER A 18 -13.61 8.84 -4.36
C SER A 18 -15.10 9.09 -4.15
N CYS A 19 -15.66 8.42 -3.14
CA CYS A 19 -17.00 8.57 -2.58
C CYS A 19 -16.93 7.96 -1.17
N THR A 20 -17.33 8.60 -0.07
CA THR A 20 -18.10 9.86 0.10
C THR A 20 -17.57 10.68 1.28
N SER A 21 -17.76 12.00 1.23
CA SER A 21 -17.37 12.95 2.29
C SER A 21 -18.59 13.55 3.01
N GLU A 22 -18.75 13.23 4.29
CA GLU A 22 -19.62 13.80 5.34
C GLU A 22 -19.13 13.12 6.65
N ASP A 23 -18.89 13.76 7.80
CA ASP A 23 -19.25 15.09 8.31
C ASP A 23 -18.05 15.88 8.87
N ILE A 24 -18.16 17.21 8.90
CA ILE A 24 -17.30 18.11 9.67
C ILE A 24 -18.15 18.74 10.78
N ILE A 25 -17.72 18.61 12.04
CA ILE A 25 -18.19 19.47 13.14
C ILE A 25 -16.97 20.18 13.74
N ASP A 26 -17.03 21.51 13.72
CA ASP A 26 -16.05 22.46 14.27
C ASP A 26 -16.50 22.90 15.66
N GLU A 27 -15.58 22.91 16.64
CA GLU A 27 -15.81 23.55 17.94
C GLU A 27 -14.56 24.29 18.47
N SER A 28 -14.34 25.47 17.89
CA SER A 28 -13.94 26.74 18.55
C SER A 28 -14.04 26.82 20.09
N GLN A 29 -13.14 27.45 20.88
CA GLN A 29 -11.82 28.10 20.69
C GLN A 29 -11.22 28.51 22.09
N VAL A 30 -9.87 28.71 22.19
CA VAL A 30 -9.18 29.74 23.06
C VAL A 30 -9.16 29.50 24.61
N PRO A 31 -8.19 30.01 25.43
CA PRO A 31 -7.23 31.12 25.23
C PRO A 31 -5.71 30.90 25.48
N ILE A 32 -5.00 31.98 25.14
CA ILE A 32 -3.57 32.31 25.27
C ILE A 32 -3.13 32.58 26.72
N SER A 33 -1.85 32.32 27.05
CA SER A 33 -1.08 33.17 27.97
C SER A 33 0.35 33.41 27.46
N THR A 34 0.89 34.58 27.79
CA THR A 34 2.20 35.10 27.33
C THR A 34 3.29 34.92 28.38
N ASN A 35 4.56 35.00 27.97
CA ASN A 35 5.51 36.01 28.47
C ASN A 35 6.85 35.98 27.72
N ASP A 36 7.42 37.17 27.49
CA ASP A 36 8.74 37.44 26.92
C ASP A 36 9.84 37.37 28.01
N GLU A 37 11.08 37.06 27.63
CA GLU A 37 12.23 37.98 27.78
C GLU A 37 13.55 37.41 27.19
N SER A 38 14.46 38.32 26.82
CA SER A 38 15.75 38.08 26.13
C SER A 38 16.95 38.21 27.11
N MET A 39 18.13 37.62 26.93
CA MET A 39 19.21 38.08 26.02
C MET A 39 20.47 37.17 26.08
N ALA A 40 20.96 36.74 24.91
CA ALA A 40 22.38 36.74 24.46
C ALA A 40 23.50 36.03 25.31
N PRO A 41 24.78 35.93 24.84
CA PRO A 41 25.30 34.63 24.41
C PRO A 41 26.64 34.19 25.06
N VAL A 42 26.91 32.87 25.06
CA VAL A 42 28.25 32.33 25.36
C VAL A 42 28.71 31.40 24.24
N SER A 43 29.84 31.76 23.62
CA SER A 43 30.53 30.95 22.64
C SER A 43 31.53 30.00 23.29
N THR A 44 31.43 28.70 23.00
CA THR A 44 32.57 27.77 23.17
C THR A 44 32.62 26.79 22.00
N ASN A 45 33.71 26.84 21.24
CA ASN A 45 34.03 25.84 20.22
C ASN A 45 34.26 24.48 20.86
N SER A 46 33.48 23.47 20.48
CA SER A 46 33.85 22.06 20.62
C SER A 46 33.79 21.37 19.27
N LYS A 47 34.95 21.00 18.74
CA LYS A 47 35.05 20.05 17.62
C LYS A 47 34.71 18.67 18.16
N THR A 48 33.49 18.20 17.93
CA THR A 48 33.10 16.83 18.24
C THR A 48 32.76 16.13 16.94
N SER A 49 33.39 14.98 16.69
CA SER A 49 33.16 14.19 15.48
C SER A 49 31.70 13.76 15.40
N SER A 50 31.12 13.87 14.21
CA SER A 50 29.79 13.32 13.92
C SER A 50 29.84 11.80 13.90
N GLN A 51 29.84 11.18 15.08
CA GLN A 51 29.42 9.79 15.22
C GLN A 51 27.99 9.70 14.70
N LYS A 52 27.83 8.96 13.60
CA LYS A 52 26.53 8.62 13.04
C LYS A 52 25.86 7.64 14.01
N THR A 53 25.08 8.16 14.94
CA THR A 53 24.27 7.36 15.88
C THR A 53 23.26 6.56 15.06
N THR A 54 23.59 5.31 14.77
CA THR A 54 22.62 4.31 14.32
C THR A 54 21.73 4.00 15.49
N SER A 55 20.52 4.59 15.49
CA SER A 55 19.44 4.15 16.36
C SER A 55 19.27 2.62 16.24
N PRO A 56 18.97 1.89 17.33
CA PRO A 56 18.68 0.48 17.23
C PRO A 56 17.47 0.28 16.32
N SER A 57 17.63 -0.49 15.25
CA SER A 57 16.52 -0.78 14.34
C SER A 57 15.50 -1.63 15.09
N THR A 58 14.27 -1.12 15.19
CA THR A 58 13.18 -1.82 15.88
C THR A 58 12.51 -2.75 14.88
N LEU A 59 12.88 -4.03 14.94
CA LEU A 59 12.24 -5.09 14.19
C LEU A 59 10.98 -5.57 14.93
N LYS A 60 9.87 -5.65 14.20
CA LYS A 60 8.60 -6.21 14.66
C LYS A 60 8.07 -7.17 13.60
N THR A 61 7.63 -8.35 14.03
CA THR A 61 7.14 -9.41 13.15
C THR A 61 5.83 -9.98 13.69
N TRP A 62 4.86 -10.20 12.81
CA TRP A 62 3.59 -10.85 13.07
C TRP A 62 3.53 -12.13 12.25
N ASN A 63 3.75 -13.29 12.88
CA ASN A 63 3.63 -14.62 12.23
C ASN A 63 2.20 -15.19 12.33
N PHE A 64 1.21 -14.29 12.43
CA PHE A 64 -0.22 -14.60 12.60
C PHE A 64 -0.58 -15.71 13.63
N ASP A 65 0.18 -15.84 14.72
CA ASP A 65 -0.21 -16.69 15.87
C ASP A 65 -1.50 -16.19 16.56
N ASN A 66 -1.83 -14.91 16.39
CA ASN A 66 -3.04 -14.25 16.89
C ASN A 66 -3.26 -12.90 16.16
N LEU A 67 -4.42 -12.28 16.37
CA LEU A 67 -4.79 -10.97 15.80
C LEU A 67 -4.77 -9.82 16.83
N ASN A 68 -4.10 -9.94 17.98
CA ASN A 68 -4.24 -8.97 19.09
C ASN A 68 -3.78 -7.54 18.75
N GLU A 69 -2.92 -7.38 17.75
CA GLU A 69 -2.46 -6.08 17.25
C GLU A 69 -3.05 -5.71 15.88
N TRP A 70 -4.07 -6.44 15.46
CA TRP A 70 -4.82 -6.22 14.23
C TRP A 70 -6.26 -5.88 14.58
N MET A 71 -6.94 -5.17 13.69
CA MET A 71 -8.37 -4.93 13.77
C MET A 71 -9.00 -5.13 12.39
N ASP A 72 -10.28 -5.51 12.38
CA ASP A 72 -11.06 -5.52 11.15
C ASP A 72 -11.04 -4.14 10.50
N ALA A 73 -11.00 -4.14 9.17
CA ALA A 73 -11.13 -2.97 8.33
C ALA A 73 -11.91 -3.31 7.05
N THR A 74 -12.74 -4.35 7.10
CA THR A 74 -13.62 -4.76 6.00
C THR A 74 -14.55 -3.62 5.62
N GLN A 75 -14.55 -3.25 4.34
CA GLN A 75 -15.26 -2.06 3.85
C GLN A 75 -16.60 -2.39 3.21
N VAL A 76 -16.72 -3.58 2.60
CA VAL A 76 -17.91 -4.08 1.90
C VAL A 76 -18.00 -5.58 2.14
N GLY A 77 -19.21 -6.08 2.37
CA GLY A 77 -19.42 -7.48 2.79
C GLY A 77 -19.12 -7.69 4.27
N ASP A 78 -19.19 -8.95 4.70
CA ASP A 78 -18.85 -9.36 6.06
C ASP A 78 -17.35 -9.69 6.20
N PRO A 79 -16.73 -9.54 7.39
CA PRO A 79 -15.36 -9.96 7.64
C PRO A 79 -15.18 -11.48 7.42
N ASN A 80 -14.37 -11.84 6.42
CA ASN A 80 -14.09 -13.23 6.03
C ASN A 80 -12.58 -13.54 6.07
N TYR A 81 -12.05 -13.62 7.29
CA TYR A 81 -10.67 -14.01 7.55
C TYR A 81 -10.58 -14.84 8.83
N PHE A 82 -9.54 -15.67 8.91
CA PHE A 82 -9.22 -16.47 10.10
C PHE A 82 -7.72 -16.81 10.11
N ILE A 83 -7.23 -17.28 11.26
CA ILE A 83 -5.89 -17.87 11.36
C ILE A 83 -6.03 -19.38 11.17
N ASP A 84 -5.24 -19.95 10.27
CA ASP A 84 -5.06 -21.40 10.15
C ASP A 84 -3.61 -21.75 9.84
N ASN A 85 -3.09 -22.78 10.51
CA ASN A 85 -1.73 -23.30 10.35
C ASN A 85 -0.63 -22.21 10.33
N GLY A 86 -0.75 -21.17 11.18
CA GLY A 86 0.21 -20.06 11.29
C GLY A 86 0.08 -18.98 10.20
N ASN A 87 -0.96 -19.05 9.35
CA ASN A 87 -1.22 -18.07 8.31
C ASN A 87 -2.51 -17.30 8.62
N LEU A 88 -2.54 -16.01 8.28
CA LEU A 88 -3.80 -15.32 8.02
C LEU A 88 -4.35 -15.83 6.69
N ASN A 89 -5.50 -16.49 6.73
CA ASN A 89 -6.33 -16.75 5.56
C ASN A 89 -7.37 -15.63 5.44
N ILE A 90 -7.48 -15.01 4.27
CA ILE A 90 -8.40 -13.91 4.00
C ILE A 90 -9.02 -14.10 2.61
N SER A 91 -10.34 -13.95 2.49
CA SER A 91 -11.07 -14.36 1.28
C SER A 91 -12.28 -13.48 0.97
N THR A 92 -12.71 -13.50 -0.29
CA THR A 92 -13.91 -12.85 -0.81
C THR A 92 -14.78 -13.87 -1.54
N HIS A 93 -16.09 -13.66 -1.55
CA HIS A 93 -17.03 -14.58 -2.19
C HIS A 93 -17.17 -14.34 -3.70
N ALA A 94 -17.61 -15.38 -4.40
CA ALA A 94 -18.07 -15.29 -5.78
C ALA A 94 -19.27 -14.35 -5.93
N ASN A 95 -19.29 -13.57 -7.01
CA ASN A 95 -20.38 -12.68 -7.42
C ASN A 95 -20.73 -11.55 -6.42
N THR A 96 -19.80 -11.20 -5.52
CA THR A 96 -19.93 -10.07 -4.57
C THR A 96 -18.95 -8.94 -4.90
N ASN A 97 -19.10 -7.80 -4.23
CA ASN A 97 -18.11 -6.72 -4.20
C ASN A 97 -17.37 -6.69 -2.85
N ASP A 98 -17.15 -7.85 -2.23
CA ASP A 98 -16.55 -7.94 -0.88
C ASP A 98 -15.17 -7.28 -0.86
N ARG A 99 -14.87 -6.58 0.23
CA ARG A 99 -13.59 -5.90 0.46
C ARG A 99 -13.11 -6.21 1.87
N THR A 100 -12.73 -7.46 2.08
CA THR A 100 -12.32 -7.99 3.38
C THR A 100 -10.90 -7.55 3.70
N LYS A 101 -10.71 -6.91 4.85
CA LYS A 101 -9.40 -6.37 5.25
C LYS A 101 -9.15 -6.50 6.74
N ILE A 102 -7.88 -6.64 7.12
CA ILE A 102 -7.41 -6.28 8.46
C ILE A 102 -6.32 -5.21 8.39
N LYS A 103 -6.19 -4.43 9.45
CA LYS A 103 -5.11 -3.43 9.60
C LYS A 103 -4.45 -3.50 10.96
N SER A 104 -3.17 -3.12 11.02
CA SER A 104 -2.46 -2.97 12.29
C SER A 104 -3.10 -1.89 13.15
N VAL A 105 -3.25 -2.13 14.46
CA VAL A 105 -3.78 -1.15 15.42
C VAL A 105 -2.89 0.09 15.50
N ALA A 106 -1.56 -0.13 15.55
CA ALA A 106 -0.57 0.94 15.54
C ALA A 106 -0.24 1.41 14.11
N SER A 107 0.22 2.66 13.99
CA SER A 107 0.71 3.26 12.74
C SER A 107 2.18 3.69 12.83
N TYR A 108 2.88 3.60 11.69
CA TYR A 108 4.34 3.62 11.59
C TYR A 108 4.84 4.66 10.58
N THR A 109 6.15 4.91 10.51
CA THR A 109 6.74 5.95 9.64
C THR A 109 7.84 5.41 8.73
N THR A 110 9.10 5.77 8.98
CA THR A 110 10.26 5.35 8.20
C THR A 110 10.68 3.94 8.59
N GLY A 111 10.69 3.04 7.61
CA GLY A 111 11.04 1.66 7.83
C GLY A 111 10.92 0.85 6.54
N THR A 112 11.18 -0.44 6.65
CA THR A 112 10.83 -1.43 5.62
C THR A 112 9.65 -2.25 6.13
N TYR A 113 8.58 -2.26 5.34
CA TYR A 113 7.36 -3.02 5.55
C TYR A 113 7.39 -4.20 4.61
N THR A 114 7.24 -5.42 5.12
CA THR A 114 7.34 -6.66 4.35
C THR A 114 6.16 -7.56 4.64
N TRP A 115 5.57 -8.15 3.61
CA TRP A 115 4.53 -9.17 3.70
C TRP A 115 5.02 -10.44 3.01
N LYS A 116 4.81 -11.58 3.64
CA LYS A 116 5.03 -12.90 3.04
C LYS A 116 3.68 -13.44 2.59
N VAL A 117 3.45 -13.41 1.28
CA VAL A 117 2.11 -13.64 0.69
C VAL A 117 2.15 -14.83 -0.25
N PHE A 118 1.22 -15.77 -0.09
CA PHE A 118 0.92 -16.79 -1.08
C PHE A 118 -0.06 -16.22 -2.09
N VAL A 119 0.30 -16.30 -3.36
CA VAL A 119 -0.53 -15.84 -4.48
C VAL A 119 -1.14 -17.08 -5.13
N PRO A 120 -2.41 -17.44 -4.87
CA PRO A 120 -3.04 -18.62 -5.46
C PRO A 120 -3.43 -18.39 -6.92
N GLU A 121 -4.04 -19.42 -7.53
CA GLU A 121 -4.79 -19.25 -8.77
C GLU A 121 -6.05 -18.38 -8.53
N MET A 122 -6.34 -17.52 -9.49
CA MET A 122 -7.54 -16.67 -9.56
C MET A 122 -8.28 -16.93 -10.87
N GLY A 123 -9.57 -16.61 -10.91
CA GLY A 123 -10.39 -16.74 -12.13
C GLY A 123 -9.88 -15.85 -13.27
N VAL A 124 -10.00 -16.36 -14.50
CA VAL A 124 -9.66 -15.62 -15.72
C VAL A 124 -10.62 -14.44 -15.86
N GLY A 125 -10.09 -13.23 -15.75
CA GLY A 125 -10.85 -11.98 -15.84
C GLY A 125 -11.44 -11.49 -14.51
N ASP A 126 -11.29 -12.26 -13.42
CA ASP A 126 -11.84 -11.92 -12.11
C ASP A 126 -11.32 -10.56 -11.62
N GLN A 127 -12.24 -9.72 -11.16
CA GLN A 127 -11.97 -8.50 -10.40
C GLN A 127 -11.52 -8.80 -8.97
N ALA A 128 -10.67 -9.80 -8.76
CA ALA A 128 -10.15 -10.22 -7.45
C ALA A 128 -8.72 -9.67 -7.25
N SER A 129 -8.47 -9.04 -6.10
CA SER A 129 -7.19 -8.41 -5.74
C SER A 129 -6.70 -8.81 -4.36
N ILE A 130 -5.43 -9.22 -4.25
CA ILE A 130 -4.71 -9.35 -2.98
C ILE A 130 -4.03 -8.01 -2.68
N GLY A 131 -4.41 -7.37 -1.58
CA GLY A 131 -3.82 -6.11 -1.13
C GLY A 131 -2.78 -6.32 -0.02
N ALA A 132 -1.60 -5.74 -0.21
CA ALA A 132 -0.55 -5.65 0.80
C ALA A 132 -0.02 -4.20 0.81
N PHE A 133 -0.61 -3.35 1.67
CA PHE A 133 -0.54 -1.90 1.49
C PHE A 133 -0.41 -1.11 2.80
N LEU A 134 -0.02 0.16 2.63
CA LEU A 134 0.16 1.14 3.69
C LEU A 134 -0.85 2.26 3.50
N TYR A 135 -1.72 2.49 4.48
CA TYR A 135 -2.77 3.50 4.36
C TYR A 135 -2.80 4.45 5.56
N ASN A 136 -3.00 5.74 5.26
CA ASN A 136 -3.35 6.77 6.24
C ASN A 136 -4.69 7.45 5.87
N ASN A 137 -4.88 7.78 4.60
CA ASN A 137 -6.11 8.32 3.99
C ASN A 137 -6.02 8.19 2.46
N ASP A 138 -7.12 8.41 1.73
CA ASP A 138 -7.23 8.34 0.25
C ASP A 138 -6.15 9.11 -0.55
N THR A 139 -5.44 10.06 0.07
CA THR A 139 -4.36 10.83 -0.59
C THR A 139 -2.95 10.47 -0.10
N HIS A 140 -2.86 9.44 0.76
CA HIS A 140 -1.68 8.94 1.46
C HIS A 140 -1.81 7.42 1.62
N GLU A 141 -1.71 6.72 0.48
CA GLU A 141 -1.83 5.27 0.34
C GLU A 141 -0.75 4.74 -0.62
N LEU A 142 -0.13 3.61 -0.28
CA LEU A 142 0.98 2.98 -1.00
C LEU A 142 0.78 1.45 -1.04
N ASP A 143 0.69 0.88 -2.23
CA ASP A 143 0.12 -0.46 -2.41
C ASP A 143 1.05 -1.44 -3.10
N PHE A 144 0.90 -2.72 -2.73
CA PHE A 144 0.84 -3.81 -3.70
C PHE A 144 -0.62 -4.24 -3.87
N GLU A 145 -1.07 -4.35 -5.12
CA GLU A 145 -2.36 -4.94 -5.51
C GLU A 145 -2.10 -6.03 -6.56
N ILE A 146 -2.59 -7.25 -6.33
CA ILE A 146 -2.29 -8.42 -7.17
C ILE A 146 -3.59 -9.07 -7.64
N GLY A 147 -3.83 -9.12 -8.95
CA GLY A 147 -4.98 -9.82 -9.52
C GLY A 147 -4.74 -10.31 -10.94
N TYR A 148 -5.74 -10.95 -11.54
CA TYR A 148 -5.62 -11.50 -12.89
C TYR A 148 -5.22 -10.42 -13.93
N GLY A 149 -5.69 -9.19 -13.76
CA GLY A 149 -5.40 -8.09 -14.68
C GLY A 149 -6.39 -8.06 -15.83
N LYS A 150 -6.85 -6.85 -16.20
CA LYS A 150 -7.66 -6.63 -17.41
C LYS A 150 -6.92 -7.12 -18.65
N GLN A 151 -7.63 -7.69 -19.61
CA GLN A 151 -7.03 -8.27 -20.81
C GLN A 151 -6.16 -7.28 -21.60
N SER A 152 -6.45 -5.98 -21.55
CA SER A 152 -5.62 -4.91 -22.13
C SER A 152 -4.26 -4.74 -21.43
N GLU A 153 -4.21 -4.86 -20.10
CA GLU A 153 -2.99 -4.80 -19.29
C GLU A 153 -2.17 -6.09 -19.42
N ARG A 154 -2.86 -7.23 -19.48
CA ARG A 154 -2.22 -8.52 -19.78
C ARG A 154 -1.54 -8.50 -21.15
N ALA A 155 -2.19 -7.93 -22.16
CA ALA A 155 -1.62 -7.75 -23.49
C ALA A 155 -0.44 -6.76 -23.50
N SER A 156 -0.50 -5.65 -22.75
CA SER A 156 0.60 -4.66 -22.72
C SER A 156 1.87 -5.20 -22.04
N LEU A 157 1.71 -6.11 -21.07
CA LEU A 157 2.82 -6.78 -20.37
C LEU A 157 3.26 -8.11 -21.01
N ASN A 158 2.57 -8.59 -22.05
CA ASN A 158 2.73 -9.95 -22.62
C ASN A 158 2.55 -11.07 -21.57
N ALA A 159 1.62 -10.90 -20.63
CA ALA A 159 1.42 -11.79 -19.49
C ALA A 159 1.02 -13.21 -19.91
N LEU A 160 1.74 -14.20 -19.37
CA LEU A 160 1.45 -15.62 -19.61
C LEU A 160 0.21 -16.08 -18.84
N SER A 161 -0.44 -17.16 -19.30
CA SER A 161 -1.70 -17.66 -18.70
C SER A 161 -1.57 -18.07 -17.23
N ASP A 162 -0.36 -18.39 -16.77
CA ASP A 162 -0.02 -18.73 -15.39
C ASP A 162 0.52 -17.53 -14.57
N GLU A 163 0.42 -16.32 -15.12
CA GLU A 163 0.84 -15.08 -14.47
C GLU A 163 -0.36 -14.20 -14.09
N LEU A 164 -0.24 -13.52 -12.95
CA LEU A 164 -1.08 -12.41 -12.50
C LEU A 164 -0.30 -11.09 -12.69
N ILE A 165 -1.00 -9.95 -12.63
CA ILE A 165 -0.38 -8.62 -12.63
C ILE A 165 -0.27 -8.12 -11.19
N VAL A 166 0.92 -7.69 -10.81
CA VAL A 166 1.15 -6.91 -9.58
C VAL A 166 1.29 -5.44 -9.93
N TYR A 167 0.47 -4.61 -9.29
CA TYR A 167 0.50 -3.15 -9.33
C TYR A 167 1.21 -2.65 -8.06
N MET A 168 2.13 -1.72 -8.23
CA MET A 168 2.94 -1.11 -7.16
C MET A 168 2.71 0.40 -7.21
N THR A 169 1.83 0.90 -6.36
CA THR A 169 1.16 2.19 -6.57
C THR A 169 1.36 3.14 -5.41
N SER A 170 1.56 4.41 -5.73
CA SER A 170 1.29 5.56 -4.87
C SER A 170 0.01 6.21 -5.38
N GLN A 171 -1.07 6.17 -4.59
CA GLN A 171 -2.40 6.61 -5.04
C GLN A 171 -2.47 8.11 -5.27
N ALA A 172 -1.70 8.90 -4.51
CA ALA A 172 -1.60 10.34 -4.69
C ALA A 172 -0.28 10.91 -4.16
N ASN A 173 -0.03 12.18 -4.49
CA ASN A 173 1.06 12.98 -3.94
C ASN A 173 2.49 12.39 -4.09
N PRO A 174 2.94 11.96 -5.29
CA PRO A 174 2.25 11.96 -6.58
C PRO A 174 1.53 10.63 -6.88
N VAL A 175 0.65 10.64 -7.88
CA VAL A 175 0.14 9.40 -8.49
C VAL A 175 1.27 8.76 -9.29
N GLN A 176 1.65 7.53 -8.96
CA GLN A 176 2.64 6.76 -9.72
C GLN A 176 2.33 5.26 -9.55
N SER A 177 2.37 4.48 -10.63
CA SER A 177 2.15 3.03 -10.55
C SER A 177 3.15 2.30 -11.45
N TYR A 178 3.79 1.27 -10.89
CA TYR A 178 4.63 0.31 -11.62
C TYR A 178 3.87 -1.00 -11.74
N ARG A 179 4.12 -1.77 -12.80
CA ARG A 179 3.44 -3.05 -13.06
C ARG A 179 4.45 -4.11 -13.48
N LYS A 180 4.26 -5.33 -13.00
CA LYS A 180 5.04 -6.50 -13.42
C LYS A 180 4.12 -7.72 -13.45
N THR A 181 4.48 -8.75 -14.20
CA THR A 181 3.82 -10.06 -14.11
C THR A 181 4.52 -10.93 -13.07
N ILE A 182 3.73 -11.72 -12.34
CA ILE A 182 4.21 -12.69 -11.35
C ILE A 182 3.46 -14.01 -11.50
N LYS A 183 4.14 -15.14 -11.30
CA LYS A 183 3.50 -16.47 -11.36
C LYS A 183 2.57 -16.70 -10.18
N ARG A 184 1.41 -17.31 -10.44
CA ARG A 184 0.52 -17.84 -9.39
C ARG A 184 1.02 -19.17 -8.81
N GLY A 185 0.43 -19.59 -7.70
CA GLY A 185 0.76 -20.83 -6.99
C GLY A 185 2.04 -20.81 -6.17
N GLN A 186 2.55 -19.62 -5.81
CA GLN A 186 3.79 -19.51 -5.02
C GLN A 186 3.85 -18.33 -4.06
N TRP A 187 4.83 -18.38 -3.15
CA TRP A 187 5.07 -17.40 -2.10
C TRP A 187 6.00 -16.26 -2.54
N TYR A 188 5.65 -15.03 -2.21
CA TYR A 188 6.46 -13.83 -2.45
C TYR A 188 6.74 -13.07 -1.16
N ASN A 189 7.92 -12.45 -1.08
CA ASN A 189 8.16 -11.37 -0.11
C ASN A 189 7.85 -10.05 -0.83
N LEU A 190 6.75 -9.39 -0.51
CA LEU A 190 6.43 -8.04 -1.01
C LEU A 190 6.98 -7.04 -0.01
N SER A 191 7.67 -5.98 -0.43
CA SER A 191 8.18 -4.96 0.51
C SER A 191 8.06 -3.53 0.00
N ILE A 192 7.59 -2.64 0.86
CA ILE A 192 7.63 -1.19 0.67
C ILE A 192 8.66 -0.63 1.67
N GLN A 193 9.68 0.06 1.17
CA GLN A 193 10.65 0.77 2.01
C GLN A 193 10.38 2.27 1.97
N LEU A 194 10.26 2.91 3.14
CA LEU A 194 10.12 4.35 3.33
C LEU A 194 11.38 4.93 3.98
N THR A 195 12.20 5.62 3.17
CA THR A 195 13.31 6.45 3.65
C THR A 195 12.94 7.94 3.60
N LEU A 196 13.81 8.84 4.07
CA LEU A 196 13.59 10.29 3.95
C LEU A 196 14.61 10.96 3.05
N VAL A 197 14.11 11.74 2.11
CA VAL A 197 14.88 12.68 1.27
C VAL A 197 14.23 14.06 1.45
N ASN A 198 15.01 15.04 1.90
CA ASN A 198 14.54 16.41 2.15
C ASN A 198 13.30 16.53 3.07
N ARG A 199 13.17 15.60 4.03
CA ARG A 199 12.04 15.41 4.98
C ARG A 199 10.76 14.78 4.39
N ASN A 200 10.72 14.51 3.10
CA ASN A 200 9.65 13.74 2.48
C ASN A 200 10.04 12.26 2.35
N TYR A 201 9.05 11.39 2.33
CA TYR A 201 9.25 9.97 2.09
C TYR A 201 9.76 9.73 0.66
N TYR A 202 10.74 8.84 0.54
CA TYR A 202 11.11 8.20 -0.71
C TYR A 202 10.72 6.73 -0.57
N ALA A 203 9.71 6.32 -1.35
CA ALA A 203 9.14 4.98 -1.32
C ALA A 203 9.82 4.10 -2.37
N SER A 204 10.07 2.83 -2.05
CA SER A 204 10.58 1.84 -2.99
C SER A 204 9.88 0.50 -2.81
N TRP A 205 9.43 -0.10 -3.92
CA TRP A 205 8.76 -1.38 -3.97
C TRP A 205 9.73 -2.47 -4.41
N THR A 206 9.81 -3.54 -3.62
CA THR A 206 10.66 -4.70 -3.84
C THR A 206 9.81 -5.97 -3.84
N ILE A 207 10.06 -6.87 -4.80
CA ILE A 207 9.49 -8.22 -4.77
C ILE A 207 10.63 -9.23 -4.66
N ASN A 208 10.52 -10.11 -3.66
CA ASN A 208 11.57 -10.99 -3.16
C ASN A 208 12.83 -10.20 -2.76
N ASN A 209 13.74 -9.94 -3.71
CA ASN A 209 14.95 -9.13 -3.51
C ASN A 209 15.20 -8.15 -4.67
N GLU A 210 14.25 -7.99 -5.60
CA GLU A 210 14.37 -7.14 -6.79
C GLU A 210 13.57 -5.84 -6.59
N VAL A 211 14.24 -4.69 -6.64
CA VAL A 211 13.58 -3.38 -6.61
C VAL A 211 12.94 -3.12 -7.97
N LEU A 212 11.63 -2.92 -8.01
CA LEU A 212 10.84 -2.78 -9.24
C LEU A 212 10.38 -1.35 -9.51
N GLY A 213 10.31 -0.51 -8.47
CA GLY A 213 9.87 0.87 -8.57
C GLY A 213 10.31 1.70 -7.38
N ALA A 214 10.46 3.00 -7.56
CA ALA A 214 10.75 3.94 -6.48
C ALA A 214 10.28 5.36 -6.82
N THR A 215 9.61 6.00 -5.86
CA THR A 215 8.92 7.28 -6.05
C THR A 215 9.26 8.24 -4.92
N GLN A 216 9.67 9.46 -5.28
CA GLN A 216 9.73 10.58 -4.34
C GLN A 216 8.31 11.06 -4.05
N LEU A 217 7.90 11.00 -2.79
CA LEU A 217 6.58 11.48 -2.35
C LEU A 217 6.66 12.96 -1.96
N ASN A 218 5.52 13.64 -1.96
CA ASN A 218 5.38 15.07 -1.62
C ASN A 218 5.14 15.32 -0.13
N TYR A 219 5.12 14.25 0.68
CA TYR A 219 4.82 14.27 2.10
C TYR A 219 5.81 13.39 2.89
N GLY A 220 5.82 13.50 4.21
CA GLY A 220 6.77 12.80 5.10
C GLY A 220 6.15 12.38 6.43
N THR A 221 6.97 12.28 7.48
CA THR A 221 6.63 11.68 8.80
C THR A 221 5.48 12.30 9.59
N LYS A 222 4.86 13.39 9.09
CA LYS A 222 3.55 13.85 9.57
C LYS A 222 2.45 12.81 9.33
N PHE A 223 2.58 12.02 8.26
CA PHE A 223 1.66 10.95 7.92
C PHE A 223 2.26 9.61 8.38
N LYS A 224 1.49 8.88 9.17
CA LYS A 224 1.83 7.55 9.68
C LYS A 224 0.91 6.50 9.08
N PHE A 225 1.43 5.37 8.68
CA PHE A 225 0.67 4.35 8.00
C PHE A 225 0.27 3.21 8.93
N ASN A 226 -1.01 2.84 8.89
CA ASN A 226 -1.42 1.50 9.31
C ASN A 226 -1.03 0.52 8.19
N ILE A 227 -0.65 -0.70 8.57
CA ILE A 227 -0.26 -1.78 7.67
C ILE A 227 -1.49 -2.64 7.42
N PHE A 228 -1.81 -2.94 6.18
CA PHE A 228 -3.00 -3.72 5.81
C PHE A 228 -2.67 -5.04 5.13
N CYS A 229 -3.55 -6.02 5.31
CA CYS A 229 -3.67 -7.22 4.49
C CYS A 229 -5.13 -7.31 4.03
N SER A 230 -5.37 -7.57 2.75
CA SER A 230 -6.73 -7.68 2.21
C SER A 230 -6.89 -8.70 1.09
N MET A 231 -8.12 -9.13 0.91
CA MET A 231 -8.64 -9.75 -0.31
C MET A 231 -9.87 -8.95 -0.72
N GLU A 232 -9.91 -8.46 -1.96
CA GLU A 232 -10.90 -7.47 -2.38
C GLU A 232 -11.39 -7.69 -3.80
N ASN A 233 -12.69 -7.49 -4.02
CA ASN A 233 -13.30 -7.53 -5.33
C ASN A 233 -13.31 -6.10 -5.93
N LEU A 234 -12.28 -5.75 -6.73
CA LEU A 234 -11.98 -4.40 -7.22
C LEU A 234 -12.13 -4.26 -8.75
N SER A 235 -12.99 -3.33 -9.19
CA SER A 235 -13.35 -3.15 -10.60
C SER A 235 -12.21 -2.73 -11.54
N PHE A 236 -11.06 -2.31 -11.02
CA PHE A 236 -9.88 -1.96 -11.82
C PHE A 236 -8.98 -3.17 -12.14
N ILE A 237 -8.96 -4.20 -11.28
CA ILE A 237 -7.99 -5.30 -11.34
C ILE A 237 -8.37 -6.37 -12.38
N GLY A 238 -9.63 -6.44 -12.80
CA GLY A 238 -10.14 -7.45 -13.73
C GLY A 238 -11.28 -6.95 -14.62
N ASP A 239 -11.73 -7.79 -15.55
CA ASP A 239 -12.72 -7.46 -16.57
C ASP A 239 -14.18 -7.72 -16.12
N HIS A 240 -14.41 -8.60 -15.13
CA HIS A 240 -15.74 -8.86 -14.56
C HIS A 240 -15.70 -9.21 -13.07
N ILE A 241 -16.85 -9.11 -12.39
CA ILE A 241 -17.02 -9.58 -11.00
C ILE A 241 -16.56 -11.04 -10.87
N PRO A 242 -15.91 -11.47 -9.77
CA PRO A 242 -15.37 -12.82 -9.66
C PRO A 242 -16.45 -13.90 -9.75
N TYR A 243 -16.18 -15.00 -10.47
CA TYR A 243 -17.11 -16.13 -10.56
C TYR A 243 -16.87 -17.23 -9.52
N SER A 244 -15.72 -17.20 -8.86
CA SER A 244 -15.35 -18.09 -7.75
C SER A 244 -14.99 -17.28 -6.51
N ASP A 245 -15.06 -17.93 -5.35
CA ASP A 245 -14.43 -17.40 -4.14
C ASP A 245 -12.92 -17.27 -4.39
N ASN A 246 -12.32 -16.18 -3.94
CA ASN A 246 -10.89 -15.90 -4.09
C ASN A 246 -10.29 -15.69 -2.70
N TYR A 247 -9.00 -16.03 -2.52
CA TYR A 247 -8.32 -15.94 -1.22
C TYR A 247 -6.87 -15.51 -1.36
N ALA A 248 -6.26 -15.18 -0.24
CA ALA A 248 -4.83 -15.04 -0.07
C ALA A 248 -4.40 -15.63 1.28
N LEU A 249 -3.13 -16.07 1.38
CA LEU A 249 -2.53 -16.43 2.65
C LEU A 249 -1.37 -15.48 2.95
N PHE A 250 -1.31 -14.98 4.18
CA PHE A 250 -0.18 -14.22 4.69
C PHE A 250 0.49 -15.03 5.82
N ASP A 251 1.74 -15.42 5.63
CA ASP A 251 2.56 -16.20 6.59
C ASP A 251 3.14 -15.28 7.66
N PHE A 252 3.69 -14.13 7.22
CA PHE A 252 4.06 -13.06 8.15
C PHE A 252 3.90 -11.66 7.55
N VAL A 253 3.78 -10.70 8.46
CA VAL A 253 4.07 -9.29 8.18
C VAL A 253 5.23 -8.85 9.07
N GLN A 254 6.08 -7.96 8.57
CA GLN A 254 7.24 -7.45 9.28
C GLN A 254 7.36 -5.94 9.06
N TYR A 255 7.65 -5.21 10.14
CA TYR A 255 8.08 -3.82 10.11
C TYR A 255 9.47 -3.70 10.73
N ASN A 256 10.41 -3.12 10.01
CA ASN A 256 11.73 -2.78 10.52
C ASN A 256 11.94 -1.28 10.44
N ALA A 257 12.03 -0.60 11.59
CA ALA A 257 12.27 0.84 11.64
C ALA A 257 13.68 1.20 11.13
N ASN A 258 13.77 2.28 10.34
CA ASN A 258 15.02 2.83 9.80
C ASN A 258 15.72 3.81 10.78
#